data_AF-A0A1C7LNS4-F1
#
_entry.id   AF-A0A1C7LNS4-F1
#
_cell.length_a   1.000
_cell.length_b   1.000
_cell.length_c   1.000
_cell.angle_alpha   90.00
_cell.angle_beta   90.00
_cell.angle_gamma   90.00
#
_symmetry.space_group_name_H-M   'P 1'
#
loop_
_entity.id
_entity.type
_entity.pdbx_description
1 polymer ?
#
loop_
_entity_poly.entity_id
_entity_poly.type
_entity_poly.pdbx_seq_one_letter_code
_entity_poly.pdbx_strand_id
1 'polypeptide(L)'
;MIFEDLVRMVAKEANALVPIISFKEVAKDDWRQQLPEIIKAGLGRAPEMVICTHLDQLGMSIIAPLAARPYGSECTSTTSAVRVSKPNFEDIWVEGRVAYDCAEKILGVGNPKTKYEVLEFDEWKEVIVDQLKESELESAITRLTTDIAMTKRGYILKVEGEQLHRMISKSIVDHNRLLSVMGRSQLQFELAYAAFKEIRLLFAEMLEDWRAEENRSQAAYMEKLHKAIHVLQLQGLTVAAQATEKTMSLSHWRKNIGSDVEFFVVSIQREMHSLLGSLKRQFVSFVRELANRCRAEYFDSLRDKIQKTIRDDAQNELMTGILDRLDAFGEDIEALLLPNIMKKVVHSIVAERYNAATAHRAIRNAIVGPLLTRNETSSNGTDADWTDVSTETSSDESASIVTEEKDIQQLGFMLRAPVAVLATIPWFLGVGVWLFMARSKQYLLNVESLIEELQERAIRPYFDGLHEEGVTTLENIGERSSKVAELAIHESLEEEERRYQQERSLKQKERSQNEPPRPIIAVSSMTLLLNLLAADSGLLGIQRHLTESKVVND
;
A
#
# COMPACT_ATOMS: atom_id res chain seq x y z
N MET A 1 40.82 13.44 8.79
CA MET A 1 40.28 13.15 7.44
C MET A 1 39.64 14.42 6.94
N ILE A 2 40.08 14.95 5.79
CA ILE A 2 39.52 16.19 5.24
C ILE A 2 38.20 15.85 4.54
N PHE A 3 37.24 16.77 4.52
CA PHE A 3 35.90 16.56 3.93
C PHE A 3 35.97 16.03 2.48
N GLU A 4 36.92 16.53 1.69
CA GLU A 4 37.15 16.08 0.32
C GLU A 4 37.51 14.60 0.21
N ASP A 5 38.31 14.07 1.14
CA ASP A 5 38.74 12.66 1.12
C ASP A 5 37.56 11.73 1.42
N LEU A 6 36.65 12.15 2.30
CA LEU A 6 35.41 11.43 2.58
C LEU A 6 34.50 11.42 1.34
N VAL A 7 34.27 12.58 0.71
CA VAL A 7 33.45 12.66 -0.51
C VAL A 7 34.08 11.84 -1.64
N ARG A 8 35.40 11.88 -1.81
CA ARG A 8 36.13 11.09 -2.82
C ARG A 8 36.11 9.59 -2.54
N MET A 9 36.06 9.17 -1.27
CA MET A 9 35.90 7.76 -0.88
C MET A 9 34.48 7.27 -1.22
N VAL A 10 33.44 7.97 -0.77
CA VAL A 10 32.04 7.64 -1.07
C VAL A 10 31.77 7.66 -2.59
N ALA A 11 32.34 8.62 -3.32
CA ALA A 11 32.21 8.73 -4.77
C ALA A 11 32.88 7.59 -5.56
N LYS A 12 33.73 6.76 -4.95
CA LYS A 12 34.29 5.55 -5.59
C LYS A 12 33.43 4.31 -5.42
N GLU A 13 32.59 4.28 -4.38
CA GLU A 13 31.76 3.12 -4.01
C GLU A 13 30.30 3.29 -4.46
N ALA A 14 29.84 4.52 -4.68
CA ALA A 14 28.50 4.83 -5.16
C ALA A 14 28.41 4.89 -6.70
N ASN A 15 27.25 4.52 -7.26
CA ASN A 15 26.99 4.67 -8.71
C ASN A 15 26.56 6.10 -9.10
N ALA A 16 26.10 6.88 -8.12
CA ALA A 16 25.67 8.27 -8.26
C ALA A 16 25.86 9.00 -6.92
N LEU A 17 26.16 10.30 -6.96
CA LEU A 17 26.29 11.15 -5.79
C LEU A 17 25.63 12.50 -6.09
N VAL A 18 24.64 12.88 -5.27
CA VAL A 18 23.86 14.11 -5.42
C VAL A 18 24.22 15.09 -4.30
N PRO A 19 24.96 16.18 -4.58
CA PRO A 19 25.26 17.19 -3.59
C PRO A 19 24.00 17.88 -3.07
N ILE A 20 23.95 18.10 -1.76
CA ILE A 20 22.90 18.90 -1.11
C ILE A 20 23.55 20.17 -0.56
N ILE A 21 23.10 21.33 -1.05
CA ILE A 21 23.72 22.63 -0.81
C ILE A 21 22.67 23.60 -0.28
N SER A 22 22.99 24.42 0.71
CA SER A 22 22.06 25.47 1.17
C SER A 22 21.98 26.58 0.13
N PHE A 23 20.80 27.14 -0.14
CA PHE A 23 20.66 28.24 -1.09
C PHE A 23 21.48 29.48 -0.68
N LYS A 24 21.76 29.65 0.62
CA LYS A 24 22.70 30.67 1.12
C LYS A 24 24.14 30.47 0.65
N GLU A 25 24.52 29.22 0.38
CA GLU A 25 25.82 28.82 -0.15
C GLU A 25 25.82 28.78 -1.69
N VAL A 26 24.66 28.68 -2.35
CA VAL A 26 24.55 28.68 -3.84
C VAL A 26 25.17 29.91 -4.49
N ALA A 27 25.22 31.04 -3.78
CA ALA A 27 25.87 32.28 -4.23
C ALA A 27 27.40 32.31 -4.08
N LYS A 28 28.01 31.36 -3.36
CA LYS A 28 29.48 31.23 -3.27
C LYS A 28 29.96 30.32 -4.40
N ASP A 29 30.99 30.74 -5.14
CA ASP A 29 31.49 29.95 -6.27
C ASP A 29 32.41 28.79 -5.85
N ASP A 30 32.89 28.75 -4.59
CA ASP A 30 33.83 27.74 -4.08
C ASP A 30 33.33 26.29 -4.33
N TRP A 31 32.07 26.01 -3.96
CA TRP A 31 31.50 24.66 -4.17
C TRP A 31 31.30 24.34 -5.64
N ARG A 32 31.00 25.34 -6.49
CA ARG A 32 30.71 25.13 -7.92
C ARG A 32 31.94 24.68 -8.69
N GLN A 33 33.13 25.08 -8.23
CA GLN A 33 34.40 24.69 -8.84
C GLN A 33 34.96 23.42 -8.20
N GLN A 34 34.93 23.32 -6.86
CA GLN A 34 35.62 22.23 -6.15
C GLN A 34 34.77 20.95 -6.10
N LEU A 35 33.48 21.04 -5.77
CA LEU A 35 32.67 19.86 -5.46
C LEU A 35 32.39 18.96 -6.68
N PRO A 36 32.07 19.50 -7.88
CA PRO A 36 31.94 18.68 -9.09
C PRO A 36 33.23 17.94 -9.46
N GLU A 37 34.40 18.56 -9.31
CA GLU A 37 35.69 17.93 -9.63
C GLU A 37 36.09 16.87 -8.59
N ILE A 38 35.82 17.07 -7.29
CA ILE A 38 36.01 16.03 -6.26
C ILE A 38 35.15 14.80 -6.55
N ILE A 39 33.89 15.01 -6.91
CA ILE A 39 32.94 13.93 -7.24
C ILE A 39 33.34 13.22 -8.54
N LYS A 40 33.70 13.98 -9.57
CA LYS A 40 34.20 13.47 -10.85
C LYS A 40 35.50 12.67 -10.72
N ALA A 41 36.37 13.03 -9.77
CA ALA A 41 37.57 12.25 -9.44
C ALA A 41 37.26 10.91 -8.73
N GLY A 42 36.05 10.73 -8.20
CA GLY A 42 35.57 9.44 -7.67
C GLY A 42 34.72 8.65 -8.68
N LEU A 43 33.64 9.26 -9.17
CA LEU A 43 32.64 8.64 -10.07
C LEU A 43 33.10 8.53 -11.54
N GLY A 44 34.20 9.18 -11.92
CA GLY A 44 34.59 9.37 -13.33
C GLY A 44 33.72 10.40 -14.11
N ARG A 45 32.65 10.93 -13.50
CA ARG A 45 31.73 11.91 -14.08
C ARG A 45 31.28 12.96 -13.04
N ALA A 46 31.01 14.17 -13.51
CA ALA A 46 30.43 15.22 -12.67
C ALA A 46 29.03 14.82 -12.17
N PRO A 47 28.57 15.36 -11.02
CA PRO A 47 27.23 15.08 -10.52
C PRO A 47 26.16 15.59 -11.49
N GLU A 48 25.21 14.72 -11.86
CA GLU A 48 24.12 15.03 -12.80
C GLU A 48 23.05 15.96 -12.20
N MET A 49 22.97 16.03 -10.87
CA MET A 49 22.00 16.82 -10.13
C MET A 49 22.62 17.36 -8.84
N VAL A 50 22.21 18.59 -8.46
CA VAL A 50 22.51 19.22 -7.17
C VAL A 50 21.20 19.69 -6.54
N ILE A 51 20.94 19.30 -5.30
CA ILE A 51 19.74 19.70 -4.55
C ILE A 51 20.04 20.97 -3.75
N CYS A 52 19.23 22.00 -3.94
CA CYS A 52 19.29 23.22 -3.14
C CYS A 52 18.27 23.18 -2.00
N THR A 53 18.72 23.39 -0.76
CA THR A 53 17.88 23.44 0.46
C THR A 53 17.68 24.88 0.93
N HIS A 54 16.74 25.11 1.85
CA HIS A 54 16.42 26.44 2.42
C HIS A 54 15.81 27.43 1.40
N LEU A 55 15.12 26.92 0.36
CA LEU A 55 14.41 27.73 -0.65
C LEU A 55 13.27 28.56 -0.04
N ASP A 56 12.66 28.04 1.03
CA ASP A 56 11.62 28.66 1.85
C ASP A 56 12.06 29.95 2.56
N GLN A 57 13.38 30.16 2.70
CA GLN A 57 13.94 31.34 3.37
C GLN A 57 14.15 32.53 2.41
N LEU A 58 13.62 32.45 1.18
CA LEU A 58 13.83 33.45 0.12
C LEU A 58 12.51 33.91 -0.46
N GLY A 59 12.41 35.21 -0.74
CA GLY A 59 11.28 35.78 -1.47
C GLY A 59 11.23 35.26 -2.91
N MET A 60 10.02 34.96 -3.39
CA MET A 60 9.75 34.42 -4.75
C MET A 60 10.41 35.22 -5.88
N SER A 61 10.65 36.53 -5.70
CA SER A 61 11.34 37.40 -6.66
C SER A 61 12.80 37.03 -6.94
N ILE A 62 13.46 36.31 -6.02
CA ILE A 62 14.88 35.92 -6.15
C ILE A 62 15.04 34.58 -6.89
N ILE A 63 14.01 33.73 -6.87
CA ILE A 63 14.07 32.34 -7.36
C ILE A 63 14.06 32.29 -8.90
N ALA A 64 13.26 33.14 -9.55
CA ALA A 64 13.06 33.12 -11.00
C ALA A 64 14.34 33.29 -11.85
N PRO A 65 15.24 34.27 -11.60
CA PRO A 65 16.46 34.41 -12.41
C PRO A 65 17.52 33.34 -12.13
N LEU A 66 17.47 32.67 -10.97
CA LEU A 66 18.44 31.63 -10.59
C LEU A 66 18.07 30.24 -11.13
N ALA A 67 16.77 29.95 -11.31
CA ALA A 67 16.31 28.71 -11.95
C ALA A 67 16.56 28.66 -13.48
N ALA A 68 16.92 29.80 -14.11
CA ALA A 68 16.97 29.97 -15.56
C ALA A 68 18.34 29.71 -16.21
N ARG A 69 19.32 29.14 -15.49
CA ARG A 69 20.63 28.76 -16.04
C ARG A 69 20.85 27.25 -15.93
N PRO A 70 20.39 26.44 -16.91
CA PRO A 70 20.76 25.04 -16.98
C PRO A 70 22.27 24.90 -17.27
N TYR A 71 22.95 24.05 -16.50
CA TYR A 71 24.18 23.43 -16.98
C TYR A 71 23.85 22.63 -18.25
N GLY A 72 24.70 22.71 -19.27
CA GLY A 72 24.37 22.30 -20.64
C GLY A 72 23.89 20.85 -20.79
N SER A 73 22.57 20.66 -20.85
CA SER A 73 21.87 19.48 -21.34
C SER A 73 20.41 19.85 -21.63
N GLU A 74 19.91 19.51 -22.81
CA GLU A 74 18.55 19.84 -23.25
C GLU A 74 17.52 18.89 -22.61
N CYS A 75 17.05 19.20 -21.40
CA CYS A 75 15.97 18.47 -20.74
C CYS A 75 14.60 19.11 -20.99
N THR A 76 13.86 18.57 -21.96
CA THR A 76 12.46 18.90 -22.26
C THR A 76 11.49 18.35 -21.19
N SER A 77 11.34 19.08 -20.08
CA SER A 77 10.32 18.79 -19.06
C SER A 77 9.01 19.56 -19.33
N THR A 78 7.87 18.87 -19.21
CA THR A 78 6.54 19.30 -19.68
C THR A 78 5.80 20.29 -18.76
N THR A 79 6.49 21.28 -18.20
CA THR A 79 5.89 22.45 -17.53
C THR A 79 5.72 23.66 -18.48
N SER A 80 5.72 23.43 -19.79
CA SER A 80 5.43 24.40 -20.86
C SER A 80 3.94 24.79 -20.95
N ALA A 81 3.36 25.15 -19.81
CA ALA A 81 1.97 25.60 -19.64
C ALA A 81 1.83 27.13 -19.45
N VAL A 82 2.90 27.89 -19.71
CA VAL A 82 2.80 29.28 -20.18
C VAL A 82 3.36 29.31 -21.60
N ARG A 83 2.57 28.83 -22.56
CA ARG A 83 2.84 29.12 -23.97
C ARG A 83 2.77 30.63 -24.16
N VAL A 84 3.70 31.20 -24.92
CA VAL A 84 3.77 32.65 -25.21
C VAL A 84 2.69 33.07 -26.24
N SER A 85 1.79 32.17 -26.61
CA SER A 85 0.76 32.37 -27.63
C SER A 85 -0.54 31.63 -27.29
N LYS A 86 -1.65 32.13 -27.85
CA LYS A 86 -2.97 31.47 -27.80
C LYS A 86 -2.86 30.05 -28.41
N PRO A 87 -3.49 29.01 -27.83
CA PRO A 87 -3.58 27.70 -28.47
C PRO A 87 -4.36 27.77 -29.80
N ASN A 88 -4.38 26.70 -30.61
CA ASN A 88 -5.26 26.71 -31.79
C ASN A 88 -6.72 26.56 -31.34
N PHE A 89 -7.64 27.26 -32.01
CA PHE A 89 -9.07 27.17 -31.71
C PHE A 89 -9.59 25.73 -31.79
N GLU A 90 -9.13 24.97 -32.79
CA GLU A 90 -9.58 23.59 -33.03
C GLU A 90 -9.01 22.57 -32.01
N ASP A 91 -7.97 22.93 -31.24
CA ASP A 91 -7.47 22.09 -30.14
C ASP A 91 -8.35 22.19 -28.88
N ILE A 92 -8.98 23.37 -28.67
CA ILE A 92 -9.81 23.70 -27.49
C ILE A 92 -11.31 23.50 -27.76
N TRP A 93 -11.77 23.72 -28.98
CA TRP A 93 -13.19 23.65 -29.36
C TRP A 93 -13.59 22.25 -29.87
N VAL A 94 -13.34 21.22 -29.04
CA VAL A 94 -13.72 19.83 -29.32
C VAL A 94 -14.69 19.34 -28.25
N GLU A 95 -15.96 19.15 -28.64
CA GLU A 95 -17.02 18.65 -27.74
C GLU A 95 -16.58 17.42 -26.94
N GLY A 96 -16.90 17.39 -25.64
CA GLY A 96 -16.51 16.32 -24.72
C GLY A 96 -15.08 16.40 -24.17
N ARG A 97 -14.29 17.43 -24.51
CA ARG A 97 -13.04 17.77 -23.80
C ARG A 97 -13.30 18.82 -22.72
N VAL A 98 -12.61 18.73 -21.58
CA VAL A 98 -12.69 19.73 -20.49
C VAL A 98 -12.35 21.16 -20.95
N ALA A 99 -11.52 21.31 -21.99
CA ALA A 99 -11.20 22.61 -22.58
C ALA A 99 -12.39 23.25 -23.31
N TYR A 100 -13.35 22.45 -23.82
CA TYR A 100 -14.52 22.91 -24.54
C TYR A 100 -15.45 23.68 -23.61
N ASP A 101 -15.85 23.11 -22.47
CA ASP A 101 -16.78 23.75 -21.53
C ASP A 101 -16.24 25.09 -21.00
N CYS A 102 -14.92 25.19 -20.84
CA CYS A 102 -14.24 26.43 -20.47
C CYS A 102 -14.23 27.44 -21.63
N ALA A 103 -13.84 27.02 -22.84
CA ALA A 103 -13.85 27.88 -24.01
C ALA A 103 -15.26 28.36 -24.36
N GLU A 104 -16.29 27.52 -24.18
CA GLU A 104 -17.69 27.85 -24.43
C GLU A 104 -18.20 28.93 -23.47
N LYS A 105 -17.83 28.88 -22.19
CA LYS A 105 -18.13 29.97 -21.25
C LYS A 105 -17.45 31.29 -21.63
N ILE A 106 -16.17 31.24 -22.00
CA ILE A 106 -15.38 32.43 -22.34
C ILE A 106 -15.88 33.08 -23.64
N LEU A 107 -16.11 32.28 -24.69
CA LEU A 107 -16.38 32.77 -26.04
C LEU A 107 -17.90 32.85 -26.31
N GLY A 108 -18.71 32.01 -25.68
CA GLY A 108 -20.15 31.89 -25.92
C GLY A 108 -20.49 31.19 -27.24
N VAL A 109 -21.68 30.59 -27.28
CA VAL A 109 -22.13 29.68 -28.35
C VAL A 109 -22.36 30.32 -29.73
N GLY A 110 -22.40 31.66 -29.82
CA GLY A 110 -22.85 32.37 -31.03
C GLY A 110 -21.86 32.38 -32.20
N ASN A 111 -20.66 32.94 -31.99
CA ASN A 111 -19.58 33.03 -32.99
C ASN A 111 -18.21 32.86 -32.28
N PRO A 112 -17.94 31.68 -31.70
CA PRO A 112 -16.79 31.49 -30.81
C PRO A 112 -15.45 31.67 -31.51
N LYS A 113 -15.31 31.17 -32.76
CA LYS A 113 -14.07 31.26 -33.55
C LYS A 113 -13.66 32.72 -33.82
N THR A 114 -14.59 33.56 -34.28
CA THR A 114 -14.33 34.97 -34.55
C THR A 114 -13.97 35.74 -33.28
N LYS A 115 -14.65 35.48 -32.16
CA LYS A 115 -14.29 36.08 -30.87
C LYS A 115 -12.89 35.67 -30.42
N TYR A 116 -12.54 34.39 -30.58
CA TYR A 116 -11.23 33.86 -30.23
C TYR A 116 -10.10 34.43 -31.08
N GLU A 117 -10.36 34.68 -32.36
CA GLU A 117 -9.41 35.32 -33.28
C GLU A 117 -9.17 36.79 -32.87
N VAL A 118 -10.22 37.52 -32.49
CA VAL A 118 -10.17 38.94 -32.08
C VAL A 118 -9.53 39.16 -30.71
N LEU A 119 -9.80 38.31 -29.71
CA LEU A 119 -9.30 38.48 -28.33
C LEU A 119 -7.76 38.50 -28.30
N GLU A 120 -7.12 39.46 -27.65
CA GLU A 120 -5.65 39.44 -27.56
C GLU A 120 -5.14 38.30 -26.65
N PHE A 121 -3.84 37.95 -26.73
CA PHE A 121 -3.29 36.86 -25.92
C PHE A 121 -3.36 37.14 -24.42
N ASP A 122 -3.08 38.38 -24.01
CA ASP A 122 -3.13 38.78 -22.61
C ASP A 122 -4.59 38.85 -22.10
N GLU A 123 -5.54 39.34 -22.92
CA GLU A 123 -6.98 39.27 -22.61
C GLU A 123 -7.46 37.82 -22.47
N TRP A 124 -7.08 36.92 -23.39
CA TRP A 124 -7.41 35.50 -23.30
C TRP A 124 -6.88 34.85 -22.01
N LYS A 125 -5.66 35.23 -21.60
CA LYS A 125 -5.05 34.77 -20.36
C LYS A 125 -5.76 35.32 -19.12
N GLU A 126 -6.13 36.61 -19.12
CA GLU A 126 -6.87 37.24 -18.03
C GLU A 126 -8.25 36.62 -17.87
N VAL A 127 -8.99 36.42 -18.96
CA VAL A 127 -10.33 35.80 -18.92
C VAL A 127 -10.28 34.32 -18.54
N ILE A 128 -9.22 33.57 -18.88
CA ILE A 128 -8.99 32.22 -18.31
C ILE A 128 -8.76 32.31 -16.80
N VAL A 129 -7.93 33.25 -16.33
CA VAL A 129 -7.65 33.41 -14.90
C VAL A 129 -8.91 33.79 -14.13
N ASP A 130 -9.77 34.66 -14.68
CA ASP A 130 -11.02 35.04 -14.05
C ASP A 130 -12.06 33.93 -14.09
N GLN A 131 -12.17 33.16 -15.18
CA GLN A 131 -13.00 31.93 -15.18
C GLN A 131 -12.48 30.88 -14.18
N LEU A 132 -11.16 30.75 -13.98
CA LEU A 132 -10.61 29.86 -12.96
C LEU A 132 -10.95 30.33 -11.54
N LYS A 133 -10.93 31.65 -11.26
CA LYS A 133 -11.42 32.21 -9.99
C LYS A 133 -12.93 31.97 -9.81
N GLU A 134 -13.74 32.30 -10.81
CA GLU A 134 -15.21 32.12 -10.79
C GLU A 134 -15.63 30.65 -10.67
N SER A 135 -14.83 29.72 -11.20
CA SER A 135 -15.11 28.27 -11.08
C SER A 135 -14.95 27.73 -9.66
N GLU A 136 -14.43 28.53 -8.73
CA GLU A 136 -13.97 28.12 -7.40
C GLU A 136 -12.98 26.95 -7.41
N LEU A 137 -12.41 26.54 -8.56
CA LEU A 137 -11.60 25.32 -8.66
C LEU A 137 -10.35 25.36 -7.78
N GLU A 138 -9.70 26.51 -7.66
CA GLU A 138 -8.57 26.69 -6.72
C GLU A 138 -9.02 26.53 -5.26
N SER A 139 -10.18 27.10 -4.90
CA SER A 139 -10.80 26.96 -3.57
C SER A 139 -11.20 25.50 -3.30
N ALA A 140 -11.79 24.81 -4.28
CA ALA A 140 -12.22 23.42 -4.18
C ALA A 140 -11.04 22.44 -4.11
N ILE A 141 -9.97 22.67 -4.88
CA ILE A 141 -8.72 21.90 -4.79
C ILE A 141 -8.03 22.18 -3.46
N THR A 142 -7.98 23.44 -3.01
CA THR A 142 -7.39 23.82 -1.73
C THR A 142 -8.17 23.14 -0.60
N ARG A 143 -9.50 23.27 -0.56
CA ARG A 143 -10.38 22.63 0.41
C ARG A 143 -10.24 21.11 0.38
N LEU A 144 -10.32 20.47 -0.78
CA LEU A 144 -10.11 19.02 -0.91
C LEU A 144 -8.73 18.60 -0.37
N THR A 145 -7.68 19.37 -0.68
CA THR A 145 -6.31 19.07 -0.23
C THR A 145 -6.15 19.30 1.27
N THR A 146 -6.70 20.38 1.83
CA THR A 146 -6.67 20.67 3.28
C THR A 146 -7.51 19.66 4.04
N ASP A 147 -8.70 19.31 3.57
CA ASP A 147 -9.61 18.40 4.24
C ASP A 147 -9.04 16.97 4.23
N ILE A 148 -8.50 16.51 3.09
CA ILE A 148 -7.79 15.24 3.02
C ILE A 148 -6.54 15.27 3.91
N ALA A 149 -5.72 16.33 3.83
CA ALA A 149 -4.49 16.42 4.63
C ALA A 149 -4.76 16.48 6.13
N MET A 150 -5.75 17.25 6.59
CA MET A 150 -6.15 17.34 7.99
C MET A 150 -6.81 16.05 8.47
N THR A 151 -7.71 15.45 7.68
CA THR A 151 -8.34 14.16 8.04
C THR A 151 -7.31 13.04 8.13
N LYS A 152 -6.37 12.97 7.17
CA LYS A 152 -5.28 11.98 7.19
C LYS A 152 -4.27 12.26 8.29
N ARG A 153 -3.93 13.52 8.57
CA ARG A 153 -3.04 13.89 9.69
C ARG A 153 -3.68 13.54 11.04
N GLY A 154 -4.96 13.83 11.24
CA GLY A 154 -5.69 13.45 12.45
C GLY A 154 -5.76 11.93 12.62
N TYR A 155 -5.97 11.18 11.54
CA TYR A 155 -5.91 9.71 11.54
C TYR A 155 -4.51 9.19 11.89
N ILE A 156 -3.45 9.70 11.25
CA ILE A 156 -2.06 9.30 11.53
C ILE A 156 -1.69 9.62 12.99
N LEU A 157 -2.00 10.81 13.50
CA LEU A 157 -1.75 11.18 14.89
C LEU A 157 -2.51 10.29 15.89
N LYS A 158 -3.72 9.83 15.53
CA LYS A 158 -4.46 8.85 16.33
C LYS A 158 -3.71 7.50 16.38
N VAL A 159 -3.35 6.95 15.22
CA VAL A 159 -2.66 5.64 15.10
C VAL A 159 -1.27 5.66 15.74
N GLU A 160 -0.46 6.70 15.49
CA GLU A 160 0.85 6.89 16.13
C GLU A 160 0.70 7.10 17.65
N GLY A 161 -0.33 7.80 18.10
CA GLY A 161 -0.66 7.96 19.51
C GLY A 161 -1.03 6.63 20.17
N GLU A 162 -1.85 5.79 19.54
CA GLU A 162 -2.24 4.46 20.00
C GLU A 162 -1.04 3.48 19.99
N GLN A 163 -0.11 3.62 19.04
CA GLN A 163 1.15 2.88 19.05
C GLN A 163 2.06 3.31 20.21
N LEU A 164 2.22 4.63 20.42
CA LEU A 164 3.03 5.18 21.51
C LEU A 164 2.45 4.79 22.88
N HIS A 165 1.12 4.80 23.03
CA HIS A 165 0.45 4.35 24.26
C HIS A 165 0.77 2.88 24.55
N ARG A 166 0.59 1.98 23.57
CA ARG A 166 0.98 0.56 23.70
C ARG A 166 2.45 0.38 24.09
N MET A 167 3.37 1.19 23.55
CA MET A 167 4.78 1.16 23.94
C MET A 167 5.02 1.62 25.38
N ILE A 168 4.36 2.69 25.83
CA ILE A 168 4.45 3.21 27.20
C ILE A 168 3.84 2.19 28.18
N SER A 169 2.64 1.66 27.91
CA SER A 169 1.97 0.66 28.74
C SER A 169 2.80 -0.63 28.85
N LYS A 170 3.41 -1.13 27.75
CA LYS A 170 4.37 -2.24 27.84
C LYS A 170 5.55 -1.89 28.76
N SER A 171 6.12 -0.68 28.63
CA SER A 171 7.24 -0.26 29.48
C SER A 171 6.85 -0.15 30.96
N ILE A 172 5.62 0.29 31.28
CA ILE A 172 5.07 0.32 32.65
C ILE A 172 5.00 -1.10 33.22
N VAL A 173 4.42 -2.05 32.47
CA VAL A 173 4.34 -3.46 32.88
C VAL A 173 5.73 -4.06 33.10
N ASP A 174 6.68 -3.80 32.19
CA ASP A 174 8.04 -4.32 32.29
C ASP A 174 8.80 -3.77 33.52
N HIS A 175 8.58 -2.49 33.89
CA HIS A 175 9.15 -1.92 35.11
C HIS A 175 8.46 -2.43 36.40
N ASN A 176 7.13 -2.61 36.39
CA ASN A 176 6.41 -3.24 37.49
C ASN A 176 6.88 -4.68 37.73
N ARG A 177 7.10 -5.45 36.66
CA ARG A 177 7.67 -6.79 36.73
C ARG A 177 9.11 -6.77 37.25
N LEU A 178 9.96 -5.86 36.78
CA LEU A 178 11.34 -5.73 37.29
C LEU A 178 11.37 -5.46 38.81
N LEU A 179 10.54 -4.55 39.31
CA LEU A 179 10.41 -4.31 40.75
C LEU A 179 9.90 -5.54 41.51
N SER A 180 8.95 -6.27 40.93
CA SER A 180 8.43 -7.53 41.50
C SER A 180 9.51 -8.63 41.54
N VAL A 181 10.32 -8.76 40.50
CA VAL A 181 11.48 -9.67 40.42
C VAL A 181 12.48 -9.39 41.56
N MET A 182 12.81 -8.12 41.79
CA MET A 182 13.70 -7.69 42.88
C MET A 182 13.11 -7.99 44.28
N GLY A 183 11.78 -8.02 44.42
CA GLY A 183 11.09 -8.33 45.69
C GLY A 183 10.88 -9.82 45.96
N ARG A 184 10.89 -10.69 44.94
CA ARG A 184 10.62 -12.12 45.10
C ARG A 184 11.79 -12.85 45.76
N SER A 185 11.51 -13.67 46.77
CA SER A 185 12.45 -14.69 47.26
C SER A 185 12.75 -15.77 46.20
N GLN A 186 13.76 -16.63 46.42
CA GLN A 186 13.99 -17.78 45.53
C GLN A 186 12.80 -18.72 45.51
N LEU A 187 12.20 -19.02 46.67
CA LEU A 187 11.08 -19.97 46.75
C LEU A 187 9.87 -19.48 45.94
N GLN A 188 9.56 -18.18 46.02
CA GLN A 188 8.52 -17.56 45.20
C GLN A 188 8.86 -17.59 43.70
N PHE A 189 10.14 -17.44 43.33
CA PHE A 189 10.57 -17.57 41.93
C PHE A 189 10.38 -19.00 41.39
N GLU A 190 10.82 -20.03 42.11
CA GLU A 190 10.68 -21.42 41.65
C GLU A 190 9.19 -21.81 41.52
N LEU A 191 8.33 -21.35 42.45
CA LEU A 191 6.88 -21.55 42.38
C LEU A 191 6.25 -20.82 41.19
N ALA A 192 6.62 -19.55 40.95
CA ALA A 192 6.12 -18.78 39.81
C ALA A 192 6.57 -19.37 38.46
N TYR A 193 7.83 -19.84 38.37
CA TYR A 193 8.36 -20.48 37.16
C TYR A 193 7.75 -21.87 36.92
N ALA A 194 7.43 -22.63 37.97
CA ALA A 194 6.69 -23.88 37.86
C ALA A 194 5.27 -23.63 37.31
N ALA A 195 4.52 -22.69 37.90
CA ALA A 195 3.20 -22.29 37.41
C ALA A 195 3.27 -21.80 35.95
N PHE A 196 4.27 -20.98 35.58
CA PHE A 196 4.48 -20.55 34.19
C PHE A 196 4.67 -21.72 33.21
N LYS A 197 5.34 -22.81 33.61
CA LYS A 197 5.48 -24.00 32.75
C LYS A 197 4.16 -24.73 32.53
N GLU A 198 3.32 -24.81 33.56
CA GLU A 198 1.97 -25.39 33.45
C GLU A 198 1.11 -24.56 32.49
N ILE A 199 1.15 -23.23 32.59
CA ILE A 199 0.52 -22.29 31.63
C ILE A 199 1.02 -22.56 30.21
N ARG A 200 2.34 -22.68 30.02
CA ARG A 200 2.93 -22.85 28.68
C ARG A 200 2.49 -24.16 28.01
N LEU A 201 2.25 -25.22 28.78
CA LEU A 201 1.67 -26.47 28.29
C LEU A 201 0.18 -26.30 27.96
N LEU A 202 -0.58 -25.62 28.83
CA LEU A 202 -2.00 -25.31 28.63
C LEU A 202 -2.25 -24.47 27.36
N PHE A 203 -1.37 -23.52 27.05
CA PHE A 203 -1.41 -22.77 25.78
C PHE A 203 -1.14 -23.64 24.56
N ALA A 204 -0.23 -24.63 24.65
CA ALA A 204 0.05 -25.52 23.54
C ALA A 204 -1.16 -26.41 23.20
N GLU A 205 -1.78 -27.01 24.22
CA GLU A 205 -3.01 -27.80 24.09
C GLU A 205 -4.17 -26.95 23.52
N MET A 206 -4.38 -25.73 24.06
CA MET A 206 -5.40 -24.80 23.57
C MET A 206 -5.19 -24.39 22.10
N LEU A 207 -3.93 -24.23 21.65
CA LEU A 207 -3.60 -23.90 20.27
C LEU A 207 -3.91 -25.06 19.31
N GLU A 208 -3.61 -26.31 19.69
CA GLU A 208 -3.99 -27.49 18.89
C GLU A 208 -5.52 -27.59 18.75
N ASP A 209 -6.25 -27.43 19.85
CA ASP A 209 -7.71 -27.35 19.88
C ASP A 209 -8.28 -26.19 19.04
N TRP A 210 -7.54 -25.08 18.92
CA TRP A 210 -7.94 -23.91 18.16
C TRP A 210 -7.71 -24.09 16.66
N ARG A 211 -6.58 -24.68 16.24
CA ARG A 211 -6.37 -25.12 14.84
C ARG A 211 -7.48 -26.04 14.34
N ALA A 212 -8.01 -26.91 15.20
CA ALA A 212 -9.14 -27.79 14.87
C ALA A 212 -10.49 -27.04 14.69
N GLU A 213 -10.65 -25.84 15.28
CA GLU A 213 -11.79 -24.94 15.04
C GLU A 213 -11.56 -24.05 13.82
N GLU A 214 -10.32 -23.60 13.61
CA GLU A 214 -9.91 -22.82 12.43
C GLU A 214 -10.23 -23.58 11.14
N ASN A 215 -9.78 -24.83 11.03
CA ASN A 215 -10.04 -25.68 9.85
C ASN A 215 -11.55 -25.85 9.56
N ARG A 216 -12.39 -25.93 10.61
CA ARG A 216 -13.85 -26.01 10.47
C ARG A 216 -14.45 -24.69 9.99
N SER A 217 -13.98 -23.58 10.54
CA SER A 217 -14.35 -22.23 10.12
C SER A 217 -13.94 -21.97 8.67
N GLN A 218 -12.70 -22.29 8.29
CA GLN A 218 -12.19 -22.16 6.92
C GLN A 218 -13.05 -22.94 5.91
N ALA A 219 -13.42 -24.18 6.22
CA ALA A 219 -14.31 -24.97 5.37
C ALA A 219 -15.69 -24.29 5.18
N ALA A 220 -16.28 -23.74 6.23
CA ALA A 220 -17.54 -22.99 6.16
C ALA A 220 -17.40 -21.68 5.36
N TYR A 221 -16.24 -21.02 5.43
CA TYR A 221 -15.91 -19.84 4.64
C TYR A 221 -15.76 -20.16 3.15
N MET A 222 -15.06 -21.25 2.84
CA MET A 222 -14.94 -21.76 1.48
C MET A 222 -16.30 -22.16 0.92
N GLU A 223 -17.20 -22.76 1.70
CA GLU A 223 -18.57 -23.07 1.26
C GLU A 223 -19.37 -21.79 0.91
N LYS A 224 -19.24 -20.72 1.72
CA LYS A 224 -19.84 -19.40 1.43
C LYS A 224 -19.30 -18.82 0.12
N LEU A 225 -18.00 -18.94 -0.13
CA LEU A 225 -17.36 -18.48 -1.38
C LEU A 225 -17.86 -19.25 -2.61
N HIS A 226 -17.93 -20.59 -2.52
CA HIS A 226 -18.46 -21.45 -3.60
C HIS A 226 -19.94 -21.15 -3.92
N LYS A 227 -20.75 -20.82 -2.92
CA LYS A 227 -22.14 -20.37 -3.13
C LYS A 227 -22.20 -19.02 -3.84
N ALA A 228 -21.35 -18.07 -3.43
CA ALA A 228 -21.31 -16.73 -4.02
C ALA A 228 -20.83 -16.74 -5.49
N ILE A 229 -19.78 -17.50 -5.82
CA ILE A 229 -19.31 -17.63 -7.21
C ILE A 229 -20.35 -18.31 -8.10
N HIS A 230 -21.09 -19.31 -7.62
CA HIS A 230 -22.17 -19.96 -8.38
C HIS A 230 -23.30 -18.97 -8.70
N VAL A 231 -23.71 -18.13 -7.74
CA VAL A 231 -24.67 -17.04 -7.98
C VAL A 231 -24.12 -16.02 -9.00
N LEU A 232 -22.84 -15.68 -8.91
CA LEU A 232 -22.17 -14.75 -9.82
C LEU A 232 -22.08 -15.31 -11.25
N GLN A 233 -21.79 -16.60 -11.41
CA GLN A 233 -21.79 -17.30 -12.69
C GLN A 233 -23.19 -17.29 -13.31
N LEU A 234 -24.24 -17.61 -12.55
CA LEU A 234 -25.64 -17.54 -13.03
C LEU A 234 -26.04 -16.14 -13.49
N GLN A 235 -25.69 -15.10 -12.74
CA GLN A 235 -25.88 -13.71 -13.16
C GLN A 235 -25.06 -13.40 -14.43
N GLY A 236 -23.82 -13.87 -14.47
CA GLY A 236 -22.90 -13.77 -15.58
C GLY A 236 -23.41 -14.32 -16.90
N LEU A 237 -24.09 -15.49 -16.89
CA LEU A 237 -24.70 -16.07 -18.10
C LEU A 237 -25.70 -15.10 -18.76
N THR A 238 -26.39 -14.27 -17.97
CA THR A 238 -27.33 -13.26 -18.50
C THR A 238 -26.63 -12.05 -19.12
N VAL A 239 -25.36 -11.79 -18.79
CA VAL A 239 -24.61 -10.61 -19.28
C VAL A 239 -24.37 -10.66 -20.79
N ALA A 240 -24.05 -11.83 -21.35
CA ALA A 240 -23.91 -12.00 -22.80
C ALA A 240 -25.22 -11.63 -23.53
N ALA A 241 -26.36 -12.13 -23.03
CA ALA A 241 -27.66 -11.85 -23.60
C ALA A 241 -28.01 -10.35 -23.51
N GLN A 242 -27.88 -9.74 -22.32
CA GLN A 242 -28.15 -8.32 -22.10
C GLN A 242 -27.25 -7.41 -22.94
N ALA A 243 -25.95 -7.70 -23.03
CA ALA A 243 -25.02 -6.91 -23.85
C ALA A 243 -25.34 -7.02 -25.35
N THR A 244 -25.72 -8.21 -25.81
CA THR A 244 -26.12 -8.45 -27.21
C THR A 244 -27.44 -7.75 -27.53
N GLU A 245 -28.47 -7.92 -26.71
CA GLU A 245 -29.78 -7.27 -26.86
C GLU A 245 -29.65 -5.74 -26.85
N LYS A 246 -28.96 -5.17 -25.85
CA LYS A 246 -28.76 -3.72 -25.73
C LYS A 246 -27.99 -3.18 -26.92
N THR A 247 -26.98 -3.90 -27.44
CA THR A 247 -26.28 -3.51 -28.68
C THR A 247 -27.25 -3.55 -29.87
N MET A 248 -27.98 -4.65 -30.09
CA MET A 248 -28.96 -4.78 -31.18
C MET A 248 -30.10 -3.77 -31.11
N SER A 249 -30.42 -3.24 -29.92
CA SER A 249 -31.44 -2.22 -29.73
C SER A 249 -31.10 -0.87 -30.38
N LEU A 250 -29.80 -0.55 -30.55
CA LEU A 250 -29.34 0.74 -31.07
C LEU A 250 -29.69 0.89 -32.55
N SER A 251 -30.29 2.03 -32.90
CA SER A 251 -30.95 2.27 -34.19
C SER A 251 -30.03 2.20 -35.42
N HIS A 252 -28.73 2.42 -35.25
CA HIS A 252 -27.74 2.33 -36.33
C HIS A 252 -27.50 0.87 -36.76
N TRP A 253 -27.52 -0.08 -35.82
CA TRP A 253 -27.30 -1.49 -36.14
C TRP A 253 -28.40 -2.07 -37.02
N ARG A 254 -29.68 -1.76 -36.77
CA ARG A 254 -30.81 -2.25 -37.59
C ARG A 254 -30.71 -1.91 -39.08
N LYS A 255 -29.87 -0.94 -39.49
CA LYS A 255 -29.73 -0.52 -40.89
C LYS A 255 -28.45 -1.02 -41.55
N ASN A 256 -27.33 -1.10 -40.82
CA ASN A 256 -25.98 -1.26 -41.40
C ASN A 256 -25.12 -2.41 -40.79
N ILE A 257 -25.71 -3.49 -40.26
CA ILE A 257 -24.92 -4.64 -39.73
C ILE A 257 -23.85 -5.13 -40.73
N GLY A 258 -24.16 -5.15 -42.03
CA GLY A 258 -23.30 -5.71 -43.07
C GLY A 258 -22.05 -4.92 -43.44
N SER A 259 -21.85 -3.68 -42.95
CA SER A 259 -20.67 -2.87 -43.30
C SER A 259 -19.60 -2.82 -42.22
N ASP A 260 -19.92 -3.13 -40.95
CA ASP A 260 -19.00 -2.93 -39.83
C ASP A 260 -19.28 -3.89 -38.64
N VAL A 261 -19.08 -5.18 -38.88
CA VAL A 261 -19.27 -6.21 -37.83
C VAL A 261 -18.19 -6.12 -36.74
N GLU A 262 -17.03 -5.57 -37.05
CA GLU A 262 -15.97 -5.30 -36.07
C GLU A 262 -16.45 -4.29 -35.02
N PHE A 263 -17.04 -3.17 -35.44
CA PHE A 263 -17.62 -2.19 -34.52
C PHE A 263 -18.84 -2.74 -33.74
N PHE A 264 -19.58 -3.72 -34.29
CA PHE A 264 -20.66 -4.41 -33.56
C PHE A 264 -20.10 -5.28 -32.43
N VAL A 265 -19.08 -6.08 -32.72
CA VAL A 265 -18.38 -6.90 -31.74
C VAL A 265 -17.73 -6.04 -30.65
N VAL A 266 -17.06 -4.94 -31.03
CA VAL A 266 -16.49 -3.97 -30.08
C VAL A 266 -17.57 -3.32 -29.21
N SER A 267 -18.78 -3.09 -29.74
CA SER A 267 -19.91 -2.56 -28.97
C SER A 267 -20.41 -3.56 -27.93
N ILE A 268 -20.56 -4.85 -28.29
CA ILE A 268 -20.89 -5.93 -27.34
C ILE A 268 -19.80 -6.03 -26.27
N GLN A 269 -18.52 -6.03 -26.65
CA GLN A 269 -17.39 -6.07 -25.71
C GLN A 269 -17.43 -4.92 -24.70
N ARG A 270 -17.70 -3.69 -25.16
CA ARG A 270 -17.79 -2.50 -24.29
C ARG A 270 -18.94 -2.63 -23.28
N GLU A 271 -20.08 -3.14 -23.71
CA GLU A 271 -21.23 -3.33 -22.83
C GLU A 271 -21.00 -4.47 -21.83
N MET A 272 -20.48 -5.62 -22.29
CA MET A 272 -20.06 -6.72 -21.42
C MET A 272 -19.04 -6.26 -20.39
N HIS A 273 -18.05 -5.45 -20.77
CA HIS A 273 -17.05 -4.91 -19.85
C HIS A 273 -17.67 -4.03 -18.76
N SER A 274 -18.67 -3.22 -19.10
CA SER A 274 -19.42 -2.39 -18.14
C SER A 274 -20.19 -3.27 -17.14
N LEU A 275 -20.95 -4.25 -17.63
CA LEU A 275 -21.78 -5.15 -16.82
C LEU A 275 -20.92 -6.08 -15.93
N LEU A 276 -19.93 -6.77 -16.50
CA LEU A 276 -18.96 -7.57 -15.75
C LEU A 276 -18.15 -6.72 -14.76
N GLY A 277 -17.83 -5.47 -15.10
CA GLY A 277 -17.17 -4.53 -14.21
C GLY A 277 -18.00 -4.13 -12.98
N SER A 278 -19.34 -4.21 -13.06
CA SER A 278 -20.22 -4.08 -11.89
C SER A 278 -20.19 -5.35 -11.02
N LEU A 279 -20.43 -6.51 -11.64
CA LEU A 279 -20.41 -7.82 -10.96
C LEU A 279 -19.07 -8.09 -10.26
N LYS A 280 -17.95 -7.78 -10.92
CA LYS A 280 -16.60 -7.86 -10.33
C LYS A 280 -16.47 -7.02 -9.07
N ARG A 281 -16.94 -5.77 -9.07
CA ARG A 281 -16.83 -4.89 -7.89
C ARG A 281 -17.63 -5.43 -6.72
N GLN A 282 -18.82 -5.99 -6.99
CA GLN A 282 -19.63 -6.66 -5.97
C GLN A 282 -18.94 -7.91 -5.42
N PHE A 283 -18.44 -8.80 -6.29
CA PHE A 283 -17.73 -10.01 -5.86
C PHE A 283 -16.44 -9.71 -5.10
N VAL A 284 -15.60 -8.78 -5.57
CA VAL A 284 -14.37 -8.38 -4.87
C VAL A 284 -14.69 -7.72 -3.53
N SER A 285 -15.78 -6.94 -3.43
CA SER A 285 -16.26 -6.42 -2.15
C SER A 285 -16.70 -7.54 -1.21
N PHE A 286 -17.41 -8.55 -1.72
CA PHE A 286 -17.83 -9.73 -0.96
C PHE A 286 -16.64 -10.56 -0.46
N VAL A 287 -15.66 -10.88 -1.32
CA VAL A 287 -14.45 -11.65 -0.92
C VAL A 287 -13.67 -10.90 0.16
N ARG A 288 -13.57 -9.56 0.06
CA ARG A 288 -12.97 -8.72 1.10
C ARG A 288 -13.75 -8.77 2.41
N GLU A 289 -15.07 -8.59 2.39
CA GLU A 289 -15.88 -8.71 3.62
C GLU A 289 -15.75 -10.11 4.24
N LEU A 290 -15.74 -11.15 3.41
CA LEU A 290 -15.62 -12.54 3.83
C LEU A 290 -14.25 -12.82 4.48
N ALA A 291 -13.16 -12.34 3.88
CA ALA A 291 -11.82 -12.48 4.42
C ALA A 291 -11.61 -11.64 5.69
N ASN A 292 -12.16 -10.42 5.73
CA ASN A 292 -12.13 -9.56 6.92
C ASN A 292 -12.88 -10.21 8.09
N ARG A 293 -14.06 -10.79 7.83
CA ARG A 293 -14.86 -11.52 8.84
C ARG A 293 -14.17 -12.80 9.29
N CYS A 294 -13.63 -13.59 8.36
CA CYS A 294 -12.85 -14.80 8.65
C CYS A 294 -11.71 -14.50 9.63
N ARG A 295 -10.89 -13.49 9.32
CA ARG A 295 -9.83 -13.02 10.22
C ARG A 295 -10.38 -12.56 11.57
N ALA A 296 -11.39 -11.70 11.61
CA ALA A 296 -11.94 -11.19 12.87
C ALA A 296 -12.44 -12.33 13.77
N GLU A 297 -13.20 -13.28 13.22
CA GLU A 297 -13.67 -14.45 13.96
C GLU A 297 -12.53 -15.35 14.44
N TYR A 298 -11.39 -15.43 13.74
CA TYR A 298 -10.22 -16.17 14.22
C TYR A 298 -9.58 -15.52 15.46
N PHE A 299 -9.32 -14.21 15.40
CA PHE A 299 -8.77 -13.46 16.53
C PHE A 299 -9.74 -13.45 17.73
N ASP A 300 -11.03 -13.26 17.49
CA ASP A 300 -12.04 -13.24 18.55
C ASP A 300 -12.27 -14.64 19.15
N SER A 301 -12.28 -15.71 18.35
CA SER A 301 -12.33 -17.10 18.84
C SER A 301 -11.11 -17.44 19.71
N LEU A 302 -9.91 -16.99 19.32
CA LEU A 302 -8.70 -17.21 20.09
C LEU A 302 -8.69 -16.42 21.41
N ARG A 303 -9.07 -15.14 21.36
CA ARG A 303 -9.30 -14.25 22.51
C ARG A 303 -10.27 -14.90 23.51
N ASP A 304 -11.41 -15.38 23.02
CA ASP A 304 -12.44 -16.08 23.79
C ASP A 304 -11.90 -17.35 24.46
N LYS A 305 -11.08 -18.14 23.74
CA LYS A 305 -10.43 -19.33 24.32
C LYS A 305 -9.45 -18.95 25.42
N ILE A 306 -8.56 -17.98 25.19
CA ILE A 306 -7.58 -17.51 26.18
C ILE A 306 -8.29 -17.07 27.48
N GLN A 307 -9.34 -16.26 27.36
CA GLN A 307 -10.12 -15.76 28.50
C GLN A 307 -10.91 -16.86 29.24
N LYS A 308 -11.27 -17.96 28.57
CA LYS A 308 -11.96 -19.11 29.20
C LYS A 308 -10.99 -20.06 29.90
N THR A 309 -9.79 -20.21 29.34
CA THR A 309 -8.73 -21.12 29.78
C THR A 309 -8.00 -20.60 31.03
N ILE A 310 -7.71 -19.30 31.11
CA ILE A 310 -7.00 -18.71 32.25
C ILE A 310 -8.00 -18.05 33.21
N ARG A 311 -8.01 -18.52 34.47
CA ARG A 311 -8.85 -17.97 35.55
C ARG A 311 -8.08 -17.47 36.77
N ASP A 312 -6.77 -17.73 36.83
CA ASP A 312 -5.95 -17.41 38.00
C ASP A 312 -5.37 -16.00 37.92
N ASP A 313 -5.65 -15.18 38.93
CA ASP A 313 -5.22 -13.77 38.98
C ASP A 313 -3.70 -13.58 38.85
N ALA A 314 -2.92 -14.57 39.29
CA ALA A 314 -1.45 -14.56 39.17
C ALA A 314 -0.94 -14.57 37.72
N GLN A 315 -1.81 -14.86 36.75
CA GLN A 315 -1.49 -15.03 35.33
C GLN A 315 -2.07 -13.91 34.45
N ASN A 316 -2.91 -13.04 35.04
CA ASN A 316 -3.59 -11.96 34.33
C ASN A 316 -2.62 -11.07 33.53
N GLU A 317 -1.42 -10.78 34.03
CA GLU A 317 -0.48 -9.92 33.29
C GLU A 317 0.06 -10.56 32.00
N LEU A 318 0.27 -11.89 31.98
CA LEU A 318 0.70 -12.60 30.76
C LEU A 318 -0.48 -12.68 29.79
N MET A 319 -1.67 -12.97 30.30
CA MET A 319 -2.91 -12.98 29.53
C MET A 319 -3.17 -11.62 28.86
N THR A 320 -3.19 -10.52 29.61
CA THR A 320 -3.37 -9.17 29.07
C THR A 320 -2.30 -8.84 28.03
N GLY A 321 -1.01 -9.15 28.30
CA GLY A 321 0.05 -8.91 27.32
C GLY A 321 -0.06 -9.72 26.01
N ILE A 322 -0.72 -10.88 26.04
CA ILE A 322 -1.08 -11.66 24.85
C ILE A 322 -2.30 -11.05 24.15
N LEU A 323 -3.34 -10.70 24.89
CA LEU A 323 -4.56 -10.10 24.35
C LEU A 323 -4.27 -8.75 23.67
N ASP A 324 -3.46 -7.89 24.29
CA ASP A 324 -3.03 -6.60 23.72
C ASP A 324 -2.27 -6.77 22.39
N ARG A 325 -1.51 -7.86 22.22
CA ARG A 325 -0.87 -8.20 20.93
C ARG A 325 -1.87 -8.72 19.92
N LEU A 326 -2.78 -9.61 20.34
CA LEU A 326 -3.83 -10.12 19.46
C LEU A 326 -4.74 -9.00 18.97
N ASP A 327 -5.05 -7.99 19.80
CA ASP A 327 -5.72 -6.77 19.36
C ASP A 327 -4.84 -5.95 18.41
N ALA A 328 -3.55 -5.76 18.71
CA ALA A 328 -2.64 -5.03 17.83
C ALA A 328 -2.52 -5.64 16.41
N PHE A 329 -2.61 -6.97 16.27
CA PHE A 329 -2.64 -7.66 14.97
C PHE A 329 -4.07 -7.84 14.42
N GLY A 330 -5.08 -7.87 15.30
CA GLY A 330 -6.49 -8.10 15.00
C GLY A 330 -7.26 -6.86 14.55
N GLU A 331 -6.81 -5.65 14.89
CA GLU A 331 -7.48 -4.42 14.45
C GLU A 331 -7.29 -4.14 12.96
N ASP A 332 -6.10 -4.42 12.39
CA ASP A 332 -5.74 -3.86 11.09
C ASP A 332 -5.12 -4.86 10.09
N ILE A 333 -5.80 -5.06 8.95
CA ILE A 333 -5.29 -5.82 7.79
C ILE A 333 -4.21 -5.03 7.06
N GLU A 334 -4.29 -3.69 7.09
CA GLU A 334 -3.23 -2.81 6.63
C GLU A 334 -2.00 -2.89 7.56
N ALA A 335 -2.12 -3.37 8.81
CA ALA A 335 -0.99 -3.74 9.66
C ALA A 335 -0.43 -5.16 9.41
N LEU A 336 -1.07 -5.96 8.54
CA LEU A 336 -0.52 -7.24 8.06
C LEU A 336 0.07 -7.13 6.65
N LEU A 337 -0.52 -6.29 5.80
CA LEU A 337 -0.15 -6.16 4.38
C LEU A 337 0.59 -4.85 4.07
N LEU A 338 0.16 -3.74 4.68
CA LEU A 338 0.71 -2.42 4.44
C LEU A 338 1.80 -1.97 5.45
N PRO A 339 2.32 -2.70 6.47
CA PRO A 339 3.49 -2.20 7.22
C PRO A 339 4.67 -2.01 6.27
N ASN A 340 4.89 -2.97 5.40
CA ASN A 340 6.00 -2.95 4.44
C ASN A 340 5.72 -1.99 3.28
N ILE A 341 4.47 -1.87 2.83
CA ILE A 341 4.09 -0.99 1.72
C ILE A 341 4.03 0.46 2.18
N MET A 342 3.29 0.79 3.25
CA MET A 342 3.29 2.13 3.82
C MET A 342 4.65 2.50 4.40
N LYS A 343 5.46 1.60 4.98
CA LYS A 343 6.84 2.01 5.35
C LYS A 343 7.67 2.35 4.12
N LYS A 344 7.58 1.59 3.01
CA LYS A 344 8.27 1.93 1.74
C LYS A 344 7.69 3.21 1.08
N VAL A 345 6.37 3.42 1.10
CA VAL A 345 5.66 4.56 0.50
C VAL A 345 5.75 5.82 1.35
N VAL A 346 5.73 5.71 2.69
CA VAL A 346 5.92 6.83 3.61
C VAL A 346 7.42 7.16 3.71
N HIS A 347 8.36 6.20 3.70
CA HIS A 347 9.77 6.57 3.54
C HIS A 347 10.03 7.27 2.20
N SER A 348 9.51 6.78 1.06
CA SER A 348 9.72 7.50 -0.21
C SER A 348 9.03 8.87 -0.22
N ILE A 349 7.76 8.98 0.18
CA ILE A 349 7.03 10.27 0.18
C ILE A 349 7.59 11.27 1.20
N VAL A 350 7.95 10.82 2.41
CA VAL A 350 8.40 11.72 3.50
C VAL A 350 9.89 12.04 3.41
N ALA A 351 10.75 11.10 3.00
CA ALA A 351 12.17 11.39 2.80
C ALA A 351 12.42 12.25 1.55
N GLU A 352 11.63 12.10 0.48
CA GLU A 352 11.83 12.81 -0.79
C GLU A 352 10.96 14.09 -0.94
N ARG A 353 10.13 14.41 0.06
CA ARG A 353 9.28 15.63 0.18
C ARG A 353 8.67 16.12 -1.14
N TYR A 354 7.83 15.28 -1.74
CA TYR A 354 7.18 15.55 -3.02
C TYR A 354 6.06 16.60 -2.97
N ASN A 355 5.82 17.26 -4.12
CA ASN A 355 4.57 18.01 -4.37
C ASN A 355 3.45 17.02 -4.74
N ALA A 356 2.19 17.48 -4.78
CA ALA A 356 1.04 16.60 -5.01
C ALA A 356 1.12 15.76 -6.32
N ALA A 357 1.68 16.31 -7.40
CA ALA A 357 1.82 15.60 -8.67
C ALA A 357 2.93 14.53 -8.61
N THR A 358 4.03 14.80 -7.93
CA THR A 358 5.08 13.80 -7.69
C THR A 358 4.71 12.76 -6.64
N ALA A 359 3.95 13.13 -5.60
CA ALA A 359 3.39 12.18 -4.63
C ALA A 359 2.41 11.21 -5.32
N HIS A 360 1.52 11.72 -6.18
CA HIS A 360 0.66 10.88 -7.02
C HIS A 360 1.48 9.95 -7.95
N ARG A 361 2.58 10.43 -8.54
CA ARG A 361 3.48 9.61 -9.37
C ARG A 361 4.25 8.57 -8.55
N ALA A 362 4.68 8.88 -7.32
CA ALA A 362 5.37 7.96 -6.42
C ALA A 362 4.42 6.86 -5.90
N ILE A 363 3.20 7.22 -5.48
CA ILE A 363 2.12 6.29 -5.14
C ILE A 363 1.81 5.39 -6.34
N ARG A 364 1.64 5.97 -7.53
CA ARG A 364 1.42 5.22 -8.77
C ARG A 364 2.59 4.29 -9.08
N ASN A 365 3.84 4.72 -8.95
CA ASN A 365 5.01 3.89 -9.25
C ASN A 365 5.24 2.78 -8.20
N ALA A 366 4.95 3.02 -6.93
CA ALA A 366 5.01 2.00 -5.88
C ALA A 366 3.92 0.92 -6.05
N ILE A 367 2.73 1.31 -6.51
CA ILE A 367 1.60 0.40 -6.77
C ILE A 367 1.72 -0.30 -8.13
N VAL A 368 2.21 0.39 -9.17
CA VAL A 368 2.18 -0.07 -10.57
C VAL A 368 3.53 -0.55 -11.09
N GLY A 369 4.65 -0.04 -10.56
CA GLY A 369 6.00 -0.50 -10.94
C GLY A 369 6.19 -2.02 -10.80
N PRO A 370 5.84 -2.63 -9.65
CA PRO A 370 5.89 -4.08 -9.47
C PRO A 370 4.88 -4.88 -10.33
N LEU A 371 3.96 -4.20 -11.02
CA LEU A 371 3.01 -4.80 -11.96
C LEU A 371 3.50 -4.75 -13.41
N LEU A 372 4.51 -3.92 -13.73
CA LEU A 372 5.02 -3.71 -15.09
C LEU A 372 6.35 -4.42 -15.38
N THR A 373 7.18 -4.70 -14.36
CA THR A 373 8.42 -5.45 -14.55
C THR A 373 8.18 -6.96 -14.57
N ARG A 374 7.68 -7.48 -15.70
CA ARG A 374 7.89 -8.87 -16.10
C ARG A 374 7.97 -9.01 -17.62
N ASN A 375 9.20 -8.95 -18.12
CA ASN A 375 9.77 -9.72 -19.25
C ASN A 375 10.86 -8.89 -19.93
N GLU A 376 12.13 -9.14 -19.58
CA GLU A 376 13.20 -9.03 -20.57
C GLU A 376 14.34 -10.01 -20.23
N THR A 377 14.68 -10.84 -21.22
CA THR A 377 15.89 -11.67 -21.33
C THR A 377 16.21 -12.70 -20.24
N SER A 378 15.60 -13.89 -20.36
CA SER A 378 16.25 -15.16 -20.02
C SER A 378 16.62 -15.94 -21.29
N SER A 379 17.67 -15.50 -22.00
CA SER A 379 18.26 -16.27 -23.12
C SER A 379 19.66 -15.76 -23.50
N ASN A 380 20.72 -16.45 -23.04
CA ASN A 380 21.85 -16.96 -23.84
C ASN A 380 23.10 -17.27 -22.98
N GLY A 381 23.80 -18.37 -23.31
CA GLY A 381 25.16 -18.70 -22.84
C GLY A 381 25.21 -19.83 -21.80
N THR A 382 25.19 -21.12 -22.19
CA THR A 382 26.30 -21.97 -22.68
C THR A 382 27.38 -22.33 -21.65
N ASP A 383 27.34 -23.60 -21.24
CA ASP A 383 28.45 -24.51 -20.90
C ASP A 383 29.81 -23.94 -20.45
N ALA A 384 30.12 -24.15 -19.16
CA ALA A 384 31.49 -24.36 -18.70
C ALA A 384 31.49 -25.31 -17.48
N ASP A 385 31.87 -26.56 -17.77
CA ASP A 385 32.28 -27.61 -16.82
C ASP A 385 33.31 -27.11 -15.80
N TRP A 386 33.10 -27.36 -14.51
CA TRP A 386 34.16 -27.49 -13.49
C TRP A 386 33.72 -28.38 -12.33
N THR A 387 34.59 -29.31 -11.97
CA THR A 387 34.41 -30.31 -10.92
C THR A 387 34.82 -29.82 -9.53
N ASP A 388 34.01 -30.19 -8.53
CA ASP A 388 34.38 -30.78 -7.22
C ASP A 388 35.50 -30.13 -6.35
N VAL A 389 35.16 -29.77 -5.10
CA VAL A 389 35.86 -30.11 -3.83
C VAL A 389 35.28 -29.30 -2.65
N SER A 390 35.02 -30.00 -1.54
CA SER A 390 34.44 -29.46 -0.30
C SER A 390 35.40 -28.61 0.55
N THR A 391 34.88 -27.56 1.20
CA THR A 391 35.27 -27.21 2.59
C THR A 391 34.15 -26.47 3.32
N GLU A 392 33.98 -26.76 4.61
CA GLU A 392 33.00 -26.13 5.52
C GLU A 392 33.48 -24.74 6.01
N THR A 393 32.60 -23.72 6.00
CA THR A 393 32.47 -22.75 7.12
C THR A 393 31.23 -21.85 7.02
N SER A 394 30.37 -21.94 8.05
CA SER A 394 29.54 -20.88 8.66
C SER A 394 29.17 -19.61 7.87
N SER A 395 27.88 -19.44 7.57
CA SER A 395 27.04 -18.40 8.22
C SER A 395 25.58 -18.45 7.73
N ASP A 396 24.63 -18.64 8.65
CA ASP A 396 23.18 -18.58 8.38
C ASP A 396 22.71 -17.14 8.14
N GLU A 397 22.54 -16.71 6.88
CA GLU A 397 21.81 -15.48 6.57
C GLU A 397 21.24 -15.45 5.12
N SER A 398 20.39 -16.43 4.79
CA SER A 398 19.79 -16.54 3.44
C SER A 398 18.36 -17.10 3.44
N ALA A 399 17.46 -16.46 4.20
CA ALA A 399 16.04 -16.84 4.28
C ALA A 399 15.02 -15.70 3.97
N SER A 400 15.43 -14.44 3.84
CA SER A 400 14.49 -13.29 3.77
C SER A 400 14.09 -12.82 2.35
N ILE A 401 14.84 -13.19 1.31
CA ILE A 401 14.63 -12.67 -0.05
C ILE A 401 13.47 -13.40 -0.78
N VAL A 402 13.23 -14.68 -0.46
CA VAL A 402 12.19 -15.51 -1.11
C VAL A 402 10.76 -15.15 -0.65
N THR A 403 10.62 -14.44 0.48
CA THR A 403 9.32 -13.95 0.97
C THR A 403 8.88 -12.62 0.34
N GLU A 404 9.81 -11.72 -0.04
CA GLU A 404 9.45 -10.40 -0.58
C GLU A 404 8.72 -10.47 -1.94
N GLU A 405 9.11 -11.36 -2.86
CA GLU A 405 8.40 -11.50 -4.14
C GLU A 405 6.97 -12.06 -3.97
N LYS A 406 6.75 -12.93 -2.98
CA LYS A 406 5.43 -13.52 -2.71
C LYS A 406 4.46 -12.48 -2.14
N ASP A 407 4.90 -11.61 -1.23
CA ASP A 407 4.08 -10.51 -0.69
C ASP A 407 3.63 -9.54 -1.79
N ILE A 408 4.52 -9.21 -2.73
CA ILE A 408 4.21 -8.30 -3.85
C ILE A 408 3.24 -8.95 -4.85
N GLN A 409 3.30 -10.27 -5.05
CA GLN A 409 2.36 -10.98 -5.91
C GLN A 409 0.94 -11.00 -5.34
N GLN A 410 0.76 -11.05 -4.02
CA GLN A 410 -0.55 -11.08 -3.37
C GLN A 410 -1.31 -9.75 -3.43
N LEU A 411 -0.62 -8.60 -3.58
CA LEU A 411 -1.30 -7.33 -3.87
C LEU A 411 -1.91 -7.27 -5.29
N GLY A 412 -1.60 -8.25 -6.16
CA GLY A 412 -2.14 -8.38 -7.51
C GLY A 412 -3.65 -8.65 -7.58
N PHE A 413 -4.28 -9.01 -6.46
CA PHE A 413 -5.66 -9.46 -6.26
C PHE A 413 -6.75 -8.75 -7.10
N MET A 414 -6.60 -7.45 -7.36
CA MET A 414 -7.61 -6.66 -8.08
C MET A 414 -7.35 -6.50 -9.58
N LEU A 415 -6.12 -6.75 -10.04
CA LEU A 415 -5.65 -6.30 -11.36
C LEU A 415 -5.22 -7.44 -12.28
N ARG A 416 -4.51 -8.49 -11.81
CA ARG A 416 -3.86 -9.44 -12.73
C ARG A 416 -4.81 -10.35 -13.50
N ALA A 417 -5.52 -11.28 -12.85
CA ALA A 417 -6.36 -12.24 -13.58
C ALA A 417 -7.41 -11.56 -14.51
N PRO A 418 -8.12 -10.50 -14.07
CA PRO A 418 -9.10 -9.84 -14.93
C PRO A 418 -8.48 -9.04 -16.09
N VAL A 419 -7.29 -8.46 -15.95
CA VAL A 419 -6.63 -7.76 -17.08
C VAL A 419 -6.13 -8.76 -18.11
N ALA A 420 -5.60 -9.92 -17.67
CA ALA A 420 -5.21 -10.99 -18.58
C ALA A 420 -6.42 -11.54 -19.38
N VAL A 421 -7.54 -11.84 -18.72
CA VAL A 421 -8.74 -12.35 -19.40
C VAL A 421 -9.43 -11.27 -20.24
N LEU A 422 -9.50 -10.01 -19.79
CA LEU A 422 -10.08 -8.93 -20.60
C LEU A 422 -9.22 -8.60 -21.83
N ALA A 423 -7.90 -8.79 -21.77
CA ALA A 423 -7.00 -8.60 -22.92
C ALA A 423 -7.15 -9.70 -23.99
N THR A 424 -7.63 -10.89 -23.64
CA THR A 424 -7.86 -11.96 -24.63
C THR A 424 -9.23 -11.89 -25.31
N ILE A 425 -10.22 -11.20 -24.74
CA ILE A 425 -11.57 -11.03 -25.34
C ILE A 425 -11.52 -10.44 -26.77
N PRO A 426 -10.76 -9.38 -27.09
CA PRO A 426 -10.63 -8.88 -28.46
C PRO A 426 -10.03 -9.93 -29.42
N TRP A 427 -9.04 -10.69 -28.95
CA TRP A 427 -8.36 -11.71 -29.76
C TRP A 427 -9.27 -12.90 -30.06
N PHE A 428 -10.00 -13.41 -29.06
CA PHE A 428 -10.93 -14.53 -29.26
C PHE A 428 -12.12 -14.17 -30.14
N LEU A 429 -12.69 -12.97 -29.99
CA LEU A 429 -13.79 -12.52 -30.83
C LEU A 429 -13.34 -12.20 -32.26
N GLY A 430 -12.11 -11.73 -32.44
CA GLY A 430 -11.47 -11.54 -33.75
C GLY A 430 -11.23 -12.83 -34.54
N VAL A 431 -11.21 -14.01 -33.91
CA VAL A 431 -11.01 -15.30 -34.58
C VAL A 431 -12.29 -16.15 -34.62
N GLY A 432 -13.05 -16.21 -33.52
CA GLY A 432 -14.27 -17.01 -33.41
C GLY A 432 -15.42 -16.49 -34.28
N VAL A 433 -15.74 -15.20 -34.20
CA VAL A 433 -16.91 -14.63 -34.89
C VAL A 433 -16.75 -14.70 -36.42
N TRP A 434 -15.51 -14.64 -36.92
CA TRP A 434 -15.20 -14.77 -38.35
C TRP A 434 -15.54 -16.15 -38.95
N LEU A 435 -15.52 -17.23 -38.15
CA LEU A 435 -15.92 -18.57 -38.62
C LEU A 435 -17.43 -18.70 -38.79
N PHE A 436 -18.23 -17.95 -38.02
CA PHE A 436 -19.69 -17.94 -38.12
C PHE A 436 -20.22 -16.91 -39.13
N MET A 437 -19.40 -15.92 -39.52
CA MET A 437 -19.67 -15.03 -40.64
C MET A 437 -19.43 -15.71 -42.00
N ALA A 438 -20.29 -16.67 -42.34
CA ALA A 438 -20.27 -17.33 -43.64
C ALA A 438 -20.32 -16.31 -44.79
N ARG A 439 -19.44 -16.46 -45.79
CA ARG A 439 -19.33 -15.62 -47.00
C ARG A 439 -20.54 -15.79 -47.95
N SER A 440 -21.70 -15.38 -47.50
CA SER A 440 -22.96 -15.31 -48.26
C SER A 440 -23.43 -13.86 -48.32
N LYS A 441 -24.24 -13.51 -49.33
CA LYS A 441 -24.70 -12.12 -49.56
C LYS A 441 -25.68 -11.60 -48.50
N GLN A 442 -26.03 -12.42 -47.51
CA GLN A 442 -26.80 -12.03 -46.32
C GLN A 442 -26.12 -12.63 -45.08
N TYR A 443 -25.65 -11.77 -44.18
CA TYR A 443 -25.10 -12.18 -42.89
C TYR A 443 -26.25 -12.46 -41.92
N LEU A 444 -26.59 -13.74 -41.74
CA LEU A 444 -27.51 -14.19 -40.69
C LEU A 444 -26.70 -14.51 -39.43
N LEU A 445 -26.66 -13.56 -38.50
CA LEU A 445 -26.07 -13.77 -37.18
C LEU A 445 -27.04 -14.60 -36.33
N ASN A 446 -26.68 -15.84 -35.97
CA ASN A 446 -27.41 -16.56 -34.93
C ASN A 446 -27.05 -15.97 -33.56
N VAL A 447 -27.99 -15.25 -32.96
CA VAL A 447 -27.82 -14.60 -31.65
C VAL A 447 -27.60 -15.64 -30.55
N GLU A 448 -28.26 -16.79 -30.62
CA GLU A 448 -28.14 -17.87 -29.62
C GLU A 448 -26.70 -18.43 -29.63
N SER A 449 -26.18 -18.82 -30.81
CA SER A 449 -24.80 -19.32 -30.94
C SER A 449 -23.74 -18.27 -30.59
N LEU A 450 -24.01 -16.98 -30.81
CA LEU A 450 -23.11 -15.91 -30.34
C LEU A 450 -23.09 -15.81 -28.80
N ILE A 451 -24.25 -15.94 -28.16
CA ILE A 451 -24.36 -15.94 -26.69
C ILE A 451 -23.65 -17.16 -26.11
N GLU A 452 -23.84 -18.36 -26.68
CA GLU A 452 -23.15 -19.58 -26.27
C GLU A 452 -21.62 -19.46 -26.35
N GLU A 453 -21.08 -18.96 -27.48
CA GLU A 453 -19.64 -18.75 -27.65
C GLU A 453 -19.08 -17.65 -26.73
N LEU A 454 -19.85 -16.60 -26.45
CA LEU A 454 -19.48 -15.59 -25.45
C LEU A 454 -19.47 -16.18 -24.03
N GLN A 455 -20.42 -17.05 -23.71
CA GLN A 455 -20.51 -17.72 -22.42
C GLN A 455 -19.30 -18.64 -22.18
N GLU A 456 -19.01 -19.55 -23.11
CA GLU A 456 -17.91 -20.52 -22.97
C GLU A 456 -16.51 -19.89 -23.11
N ARG A 457 -16.28 -18.95 -24.05
CA ARG A 457 -14.92 -18.43 -24.31
C ARG A 457 -14.53 -17.18 -23.54
N ALA A 458 -15.48 -16.35 -23.11
CA ALA A 458 -15.17 -15.10 -22.41
C ALA A 458 -15.67 -15.11 -20.97
N ILE A 459 -16.92 -15.47 -20.74
CA ILE A 459 -17.56 -15.32 -19.43
C ILE A 459 -17.12 -16.42 -18.45
N ARG A 460 -17.04 -17.67 -18.89
CA ARG A 460 -16.61 -18.80 -18.03
C ARG A 460 -15.16 -18.66 -17.57
N PRO A 461 -14.13 -18.49 -18.43
CA PRO A 461 -12.75 -18.27 -17.98
C PRO A 461 -12.58 -17.05 -17.09
N TYR A 462 -13.41 -16.02 -17.26
CA TYR A 462 -13.43 -14.83 -16.41
C TYR A 462 -13.88 -15.15 -14.98
N PHE A 463 -14.93 -15.97 -14.81
CA PHE A 463 -15.36 -16.39 -13.49
C PHE A 463 -14.48 -17.48 -12.87
N ASP A 464 -13.90 -18.36 -13.68
CA ASP A 464 -12.94 -19.36 -13.19
C ASP A 464 -11.68 -18.66 -12.63
N GLY A 465 -11.17 -17.63 -13.31
CA GLY A 465 -10.08 -16.80 -12.80
C GLY A 465 -10.46 -15.96 -11.57
N LEU A 466 -11.69 -15.44 -11.49
CA LEU A 466 -12.18 -14.78 -10.26
C LEU A 466 -12.35 -15.77 -9.10
N HIS A 467 -12.70 -17.02 -9.39
CA HIS A 467 -12.84 -18.08 -8.39
C HIS A 467 -11.48 -18.45 -7.79
N GLU A 468 -10.51 -18.78 -8.65
CA GLU A 468 -9.14 -19.13 -8.24
C GLU A 468 -8.49 -18.02 -7.41
N GLU A 469 -8.60 -16.76 -7.86
CA GLU A 469 -8.08 -15.59 -7.15
C GLU A 469 -8.81 -15.36 -5.81
N GLY A 470 -10.13 -15.59 -5.76
CA GLY A 470 -10.94 -15.49 -4.54
C GLY A 470 -10.60 -16.56 -3.50
N VAL A 471 -10.43 -17.81 -3.93
CA VAL A 471 -9.96 -18.94 -3.10
C VAL A 471 -8.58 -18.65 -2.55
N THR A 472 -7.62 -18.37 -3.44
CA THR A 472 -6.23 -18.05 -3.10
C THR A 472 -6.15 -16.94 -2.05
N THR A 473 -6.99 -15.91 -2.17
CA THR A 473 -6.97 -14.76 -1.24
C THR A 473 -7.56 -15.10 0.12
N LEU A 474 -8.64 -15.88 0.15
CA LEU A 474 -9.28 -16.31 1.40
C LEU A 474 -8.39 -17.28 2.18
N GLU A 475 -7.73 -18.20 1.49
CA GLU A 475 -6.74 -19.12 2.07
C GLU A 475 -5.51 -18.37 2.59
N ASN A 476 -4.91 -17.48 1.79
CA ASN A 476 -3.75 -16.68 2.22
C ASN A 476 -4.07 -15.79 3.44
N ILE A 477 -5.25 -15.16 3.47
CA ILE A 477 -5.66 -14.33 4.61
C ILE A 477 -5.92 -15.21 5.84
N GLY A 478 -6.55 -16.39 5.69
CA GLY A 478 -6.71 -17.36 6.77
C GLY A 478 -5.36 -17.79 7.37
N GLU A 479 -4.49 -18.37 6.55
CA GLU A 479 -3.16 -18.87 6.96
C GLU A 479 -2.32 -17.77 7.62
N ARG A 480 -2.25 -16.57 7.01
CA ARG A 480 -1.49 -15.45 7.59
C ARG A 480 -2.06 -14.98 8.91
N SER A 481 -3.39 -14.86 9.01
CA SER A 481 -4.05 -14.41 10.24
C SER A 481 -3.81 -15.40 11.37
N SER A 482 -3.93 -16.69 11.07
CA SER A 482 -3.67 -17.75 12.04
C SER A 482 -2.21 -17.77 12.49
N LYS A 483 -1.28 -17.81 11.53
CA LYS A 483 0.16 -17.81 11.83
C LYS A 483 0.61 -16.59 12.64
N VAL A 484 0.05 -15.41 12.40
CA VAL A 484 0.36 -14.20 13.18
C VAL A 484 -0.24 -14.27 14.59
N ALA A 485 -1.45 -14.82 14.73
CA ALA A 485 -2.08 -15.02 16.04
C ALA A 485 -1.33 -16.06 16.89
N GLU A 486 -0.86 -17.16 16.29
CA GLU A 486 0.01 -18.14 16.93
C GLU A 486 1.37 -17.52 17.31
N LEU A 487 1.99 -16.78 16.40
CA LEU A 487 3.26 -16.09 16.63
C LEU A 487 3.15 -15.13 17.82
N ALA A 488 2.06 -14.37 17.92
CA ALA A 488 1.83 -13.44 19.03
C ALA A 488 1.81 -14.12 20.40
N ILE A 489 1.25 -15.33 20.48
CA ILE A 489 1.25 -16.17 21.69
C ILE A 489 2.65 -16.75 21.93
N HIS A 490 3.26 -17.38 20.92
CA HIS A 490 4.59 -17.99 21.05
C HIS A 490 5.66 -16.98 21.45
N GLU A 491 5.74 -15.81 20.81
CA GLU A 491 6.66 -14.73 21.17
C GLU A 491 6.45 -14.24 22.60
N SER A 492 5.19 -14.17 23.07
CA SER A 492 4.88 -13.72 24.43
C SER A 492 5.32 -14.76 25.47
N LEU A 493 5.11 -16.05 25.18
CA LEU A 493 5.58 -17.16 26.02
C LEU A 493 7.11 -17.26 26.03
N GLU A 494 7.77 -17.07 24.89
CA GLU A 494 9.24 -17.03 24.81
C GLU A 494 9.84 -15.80 25.49
N GLU A 495 9.18 -14.64 25.39
CA GLU A 495 9.60 -13.43 26.10
C GLU A 495 9.49 -13.62 27.62
N GLU A 496 8.43 -14.28 28.11
CA GLU A 496 8.26 -14.59 29.53
C GLU A 496 9.26 -15.67 30.01
N GLU A 497 9.50 -16.73 29.24
CA GLU A 497 10.56 -17.72 29.54
C GLU A 497 11.95 -17.06 29.61
N ARG A 498 12.28 -16.16 28.67
CA ARG A 498 13.54 -15.40 28.71
C ARG A 498 13.63 -14.50 29.95
N ARG A 499 12.52 -13.92 30.43
CA ARG A 499 12.49 -13.13 31.67
C ARG A 499 12.79 -14.01 32.89
N TYR A 500 12.17 -15.19 33.02
CA TYR A 500 12.48 -16.14 34.10
C TYR A 500 13.94 -16.61 34.06
N GLN A 501 14.51 -16.83 32.87
CA GLN A 501 15.94 -17.17 32.72
C GLN A 501 16.86 -16.02 33.15
N GLN A 502 16.52 -14.77 32.84
CA GLN A 502 17.25 -13.58 33.31
C GLN A 502 17.18 -13.44 34.83
N GLU A 503 15.99 -13.54 35.44
CA GLU A 503 15.79 -13.52 36.90
C GLU A 503 16.62 -14.63 37.58
N ARG A 504 16.61 -15.85 37.04
CA ARG A 504 17.44 -16.97 37.53
C ARG A 504 18.92 -16.62 37.53
N SER A 505 19.41 -16.02 36.44
CA SER A 505 20.82 -15.62 36.31
C SER A 505 21.23 -14.52 37.30
N LEU A 506 20.31 -13.59 37.61
CA LEU A 506 20.54 -12.53 38.60
C LEU A 506 20.61 -13.12 40.01
N LYS A 507 19.62 -13.92 40.41
CA LYS A 507 19.58 -14.58 41.73
C LYS A 507 20.76 -15.53 41.96
N GLN A 508 21.25 -16.18 40.89
CA GLN A 508 22.47 -16.98 40.96
C GLN A 508 23.72 -16.11 41.20
N LYS A 509 23.84 -14.95 40.55
CA LYS A 509 24.95 -14.00 40.77
C LYS A 509 24.94 -13.41 42.19
N GLU A 510 23.77 -12.97 42.67
CA GLU A 510 23.60 -12.45 44.04
C GLU A 510 24.07 -13.47 45.09
N ARG A 511 23.65 -14.73 44.96
CA ARG A 511 24.11 -15.85 45.80
C ARG A 511 25.62 -16.11 45.72
N SER A 512 26.23 -15.94 44.56
CA SER A 512 27.67 -16.14 44.38
C SER A 512 28.52 -15.00 44.93
N GLN A 513 27.99 -13.78 44.98
CA GLN A 513 28.73 -12.57 45.38
C GLN A 513 28.49 -12.17 46.84
N ASN A 514 27.43 -12.68 47.51
CA ASN A 514 26.96 -12.18 48.81
C ASN A 514 26.70 -10.66 48.82
N GLU A 515 26.52 -10.04 47.65
CA GLU A 515 26.12 -8.64 47.57
C GLU A 515 24.63 -8.49 47.92
N PRO A 516 24.25 -7.58 48.81
CA PRO A 516 22.84 -7.25 49.02
C PRO A 516 22.25 -6.61 47.75
N PRO A 517 20.95 -6.81 47.47
CA PRO A 517 20.30 -6.25 46.28
C PRO A 517 20.47 -4.73 46.24
N ARG A 518 20.98 -4.21 45.12
CA ARG A 518 21.44 -2.83 45.02
C ARG A 518 20.25 -1.85 45.05
N PRO A 519 20.04 -1.07 46.13
CA PRO A 519 18.84 -0.23 46.28
C PRO A 519 18.76 0.87 45.21
N ILE A 520 19.91 1.27 44.65
CA ILE A 520 20.02 2.23 43.55
C ILE A 520 19.17 1.80 42.34
N ILE A 521 19.19 0.50 41.98
CA ILE A 521 18.46 -0.03 40.82
C ILE A 521 16.95 0.07 41.06
N ALA A 522 16.47 -0.32 42.25
CA ALA A 522 15.06 -0.22 42.62
C ALA A 522 14.57 1.24 42.59
N VAL A 523 15.35 2.18 43.14
CA VAL A 523 15.02 3.63 43.11
C VAL A 523 14.98 4.17 41.68
N SER A 524 15.94 3.80 40.82
CA SER A 524 15.92 4.23 39.42
C SER A 524 14.75 3.66 38.63
N SER A 525 14.42 2.37 38.82
CA SER A 525 13.29 1.72 38.16
C SER A 525 11.96 2.29 38.62
N MET A 526 11.80 2.59 39.92
CA MET A 526 10.62 3.25 40.47
C MET A 526 10.44 4.68 39.94
N THR A 527 11.54 5.43 39.80
CA THR A 527 11.50 6.80 39.26
C THR A 527 11.11 6.80 37.78
N LEU A 528 11.63 5.85 36.98
CA LEU A 528 11.25 5.69 35.58
C LEU A 528 9.80 5.24 35.42
N LEU A 529 9.32 4.30 36.24
CA LEU A 529 7.93 3.88 36.29
C LEU A 529 6.97 5.06 36.55
N LEU A 530 7.27 5.92 37.53
CA LEU A 530 6.46 7.10 37.83
C LEU A 530 6.40 8.09 36.64
N ASN A 531 7.53 8.29 35.94
CA ASN A 531 7.57 9.13 34.75
C ASN A 531 6.76 8.52 33.58
N LEU A 532 6.82 7.20 33.41
CA LEU A 532 6.04 6.49 32.39
C LEU A 532 4.53 6.57 32.67
N LEU A 533 4.10 6.37 33.91
CA LEU A 533 2.71 6.53 34.33
C LEU A 533 2.18 7.96 34.10
N ALA A 534 3.01 8.98 34.35
CA ALA A 534 2.66 10.37 34.04
C ALA A 534 2.55 10.63 32.52
N ALA A 535 3.47 10.06 31.73
CA ALA A 535 3.43 10.15 30.27
C ALA A 535 2.19 9.46 29.67
N ASP A 536 1.82 8.29 30.21
CA ASP A 536 0.65 7.52 29.82
C ASP A 536 -0.65 8.30 30.06
N SER A 537 -0.80 8.84 31.27
CA SER A 537 -1.94 9.70 31.64
C SER A 537 -2.04 10.95 30.75
N GLY A 538 -0.90 11.57 30.42
CA GLY A 538 -0.84 12.70 29.50
C GLY A 538 -1.26 12.33 28.07
N LEU A 539 -0.81 11.17 27.57
CA LEU A 539 -1.12 10.68 26.23
C LEU A 539 -2.60 10.31 26.08
N LEU A 540 -3.19 9.64 27.08
CA LEU A 540 -4.63 9.39 27.16
C LEU A 540 -5.45 10.70 27.15
N GLY A 541 -4.94 11.76 27.79
CA GLY A 541 -5.53 13.11 27.73
C GLY A 541 -5.50 13.70 26.31
N ILE A 542 -4.37 13.58 25.61
CA ILE A 542 -4.23 14.04 24.21
C ILE A 542 -5.15 13.25 23.27
N GLN A 543 -5.19 11.92 23.40
CA GLN A 543 -6.07 11.06 22.60
C GLN A 543 -7.55 11.41 22.80
N ARG A 544 -7.97 11.66 24.05
CA ARG A 544 -9.34 12.10 24.35
C ARG A 544 -9.69 13.43 23.66
N HIS A 545 -8.80 14.41 23.67
CA HIS A 545 -9.04 15.66 22.94
C HIS A 545 -9.03 15.47 21.40
N LEU A 546 -8.26 14.54 20.87
CA LEU A 546 -8.30 14.19 19.44
C LEU A 546 -9.61 13.53 19.02
N THR A 547 -10.24 12.73 19.89
CA THR A 547 -11.57 12.14 19.61
C THR A 547 -12.72 13.13 19.84
N GLU A 548 -12.67 13.92 20.92
CA GLU A 548 -13.67 14.95 21.23
C GLU A 548 -13.71 16.07 20.18
N SER A 549 -12.56 16.52 19.66
CA SER A 549 -12.49 17.61 18.69
C SER A 549 -13.12 17.31 17.31
N LYS A 550 -13.38 16.03 16.99
CA LYS A 550 -14.19 15.67 15.82
C LYS A 550 -15.66 16.00 16.00
N VAL A 551 -16.22 15.75 17.18
CA VAL A 551 -17.66 15.87 17.49
C VAL A 551 -18.15 17.33 17.44
N VAL A 552 -17.24 18.31 17.35
CA VAL A 552 -17.55 19.74 17.29
C VAL A 552 -17.56 20.29 15.85
N ASN A 553 -17.05 19.52 14.87
CA ASN A 553 -16.94 19.94 13.46
C ASN A 553 -17.87 19.17 12.50
N ASP A 554 -18.56 18.13 13.00
CA ASP A 554 -19.67 17.42 12.33
C ASP A 554 -21.03 18.00 12.80
#